data_AF-A0A532DFX4-F1
#
_entry.id   AF-A0A532DFX4-F1
#
_cell.length_a   1.000
_cell.length_b   1.000
_cell.length_c   1.000
_cell.angle_alpha   90.00
_cell.angle_beta   90.00
_cell.angle_gamma   90.00
#
_symmetry.space_group_name_H-M   'P 1'
#
loop_
_entity.id
_entity.type
_entity.pdbx_description
1 polymer ?
#
loop_
_entity_poly.entity_id
_entity_poly.type
_entity_poly.pdbx_seq_one_letter_code
_entity_poly.pdbx_strand_id
1 'polypeptide(L)'
;MSPLQTLVDRLARPIDFASRNGYARLDAVRNLGPFISRQVIMALAEKIYSPVIETHLLALRQLFTDFDPRLDREAQRDRLQRAQGMLTRLRQEDGARLAGTSIVSATPPGGTPSKPVVALSREGPAGDPIWTVPIQYARGVGPKRALLFEKLGVGTLEDLLWLVPWRYEDRAHLMAIGTLAPGVRATICGEVTQVTAKRTARRGFTILDVTVSDPSGSLQAVYFNQPYLEKVLRAGTRVMMNGTATAGHRGWMDVRMEGPQYEVVGDEEEAPIHVGRIVPIYHETKGLTSRQIRAIVKGALDHWVDGLLDVIPEPVRLRHRVMAFSSAIADIHFPKAGADPAALDRGLTPAHRRLAFEEFFVLQLALAVQQQGVRHEHKGIRFLIKPALLAKLQSALPFSLTSAQREVLADIQRDMASTKPMHRLIQGDVGSGKTVVALHAMVIACGSGYQAALMAPTEILAEQHFLSLRSLLEGIGV
;
A
#
# COMPACT_ATOMS: atom_id res chain seq x y z
N MET A 1 3.13 -23.30 31.54
CA MET A 1 2.58 -23.70 30.23
C MET A 1 2.85 -22.60 29.24
N SER A 2 3.27 -22.94 28.01
CA SER A 2 3.50 -21.90 27.00
C SER A 2 2.15 -21.27 26.57
N PRO A 3 2.15 -20.02 26.08
CA PRO A 3 0.96 -19.40 25.50
C PRO A 3 0.35 -20.21 24.34
N LEU A 4 1.21 -20.88 23.54
CA LEU A 4 0.79 -21.77 22.47
C LEU A 4 0.08 -23.01 23.01
N GLN A 5 0.62 -23.62 24.07
CA GLN A 5 0.03 -24.79 24.72
C GLN A 5 -1.37 -24.48 25.27
N THR A 6 -1.54 -23.29 25.86
CA THR A 6 -2.84 -22.81 26.37
C THR A 6 -3.87 -22.64 25.24
N LEU A 7 -3.44 -22.12 24.09
CA LEU A 7 -4.28 -22.00 22.89
C LEU A 7 -4.66 -23.37 22.33
N VAL A 8 -3.67 -24.26 22.16
CA VAL A 8 -3.86 -25.60 21.62
C VAL A 8 -4.81 -26.40 22.51
N ASP A 9 -4.70 -26.32 23.83
CA ASP A 9 -5.62 -26.99 24.75
C ASP A 9 -7.04 -26.40 24.70
N ARG A 10 -7.17 -25.09 24.50
CA ARG A 10 -8.47 -24.44 24.31
C ARG A 10 -9.15 -24.87 23.00
N LEU A 11 -8.37 -25.06 21.93
CA LEU A 11 -8.84 -25.57 20.65
C LEU A 11 -9.15 -27.08 20.69
N ALA A 12 -8.37 -27.86 21.41
CA ALA A 12 -8.53 -29.31 21.51
C ALA A 12 -9.80 -29.73 22.26
N ARG A 13 -10.18 -29.03 23.34
CA ARG A 13 -11.35 -29.37 24.18
C ARG A 13 -12.64 -29.65 23.38
N PRO A 14 -13.13 -28.75 22.50
CA PRO A 14 -14.35 -29.00 21.74
C PRO A 14 -14.18 -30.07 20.65
N ILE A 15 -13.00 -30.21 20.06
CA ILE A 15 -12.69 -31.24 19.03
C ILE A 15 -12.66 -32.64 19.67
N ASP A 16 -12.06 -32.76 20.85
CA ASP A 16 -12.02 -34.00 21.62
C ASP A 16 -13.40 -34.37 22.17
N PHE A 17 -14.20 -33.38 22.55
CA PHE A 17 -15.58 -33.62 22.95
C PHE A 17 -16.43 -34.16 21.78
N ALA A 18 -16.26 -33.62 20.57
CA ALA A 18 -16.97 -34.06 19.37
C ALA A 18 -16.55 -35.46 18.90
N SER A 19 -15.32 -35.89 19.17
CA SER A 19 -14.75 -37.19 18.74
C SER A 19 -14.94 -38.34 19.73
N ARG A 20 -15.38 -38.07 20.97
CA ARG A 20 -15.66 -39.12 21.98
C ARG A 20 -16.81 -40.05 21.57
N ASN A 21 -16.77 -41.28 22.07
CA ASN A 21 -17.79 -42.31 21.88
C ASN A 21 -18.16 -42.55 20.41
N GLY A 22 -17.16 -42.67 19.53
CA GLY A 22 -17.39 -42.93 18.10
C GLY A 22 -18.13 -41.79 17.37
N TYR A 23 -17.89 -40.54 17.79
CA TYR A 23 -18.54 -39.33 17.26
C TYR A 23 -20.04 -39.21 17.58
N ALA A 24 -20.53 -39.90 18.62
CA ALA A 24 -21.94 -39.86 19.03
C ALA A 24 -22.43 -38.48 19.52
N ARG A 25 -21.50 -37.54 19.79
CA ARG A 25 -21.80 -36.19 20.34
C ARG A 25 -21.60 -35.06 19.34
N LEU A 26 -21.44 -35.39 18.05
CA LEU A 26 -21.14 -34.41 17.01
C LEU A 26 -22.28 -33.38 16.86
N ASP A 27 -23.53 -33.81 17.02
CA ASP A 27 -24.73 -32.95 16.98
C ASP A 27 -24.83 -31.97 18.16
N ALA A 28 -24.12 -32.23 19.27
CA ALA A 28 -24.13 -31.38 20.45
C ALA A 28 -23.17 -30.18 20.33
N VAL A 29 -22.19 -30.22 19.42
CA VAL A 29 -21.20 -29.17 19.24
C VAL A 29 -21.61 -28.25 18.09
N ARG A 30 -22.39 -27.21 18.40
CA ARG A 30 -22.75 -26.18 17.44
C ARG A 30 -21.67 -25.11 17.35
N ASN A 31 -21.47 -24.54 16.16
CA ASN A 31 -20.56 -23.41 15.90
C ASN A 31 -19.06 -23.70 16.11
N LEU A 32 -18.62 -24.94 15.87
CA LEU A 32 -17.20 -25.31 16.01
C LEU A 32 -16.30 -24.49 15.07
N GLY A 33 -16.72 -24.27 13.81
CA GLY A 33 -15.95 -23.48 12.85
C GLY A 33 -15.75 -22.01 13.23
N PRO A 34 -16.82 -21.26 13.52
CA PRO A 34 -16.71 -19.88 14.02
C PRO A 34 -15.86 -19.77 15.30
N PHE A 35 -15.96 -20.74 16.22
CA PHE A 35 -15.14 -20.77 17.43
C PHE A 35 -13.64 -20.93 17.12
N ILE A 36 -13.28 -21.94 16.31
CA ILE A 36 -11.88 -22.20 15.95
C ILE A 36 -11.29 -21.01 15.19
N SER A 37 -12.02 -20.48 14.21
CA SER A 37 -11.57 -19.31 13.45
C SER A 37 -11.31 -18.11 14.36
N ARG A 38 -12.21 -17.82 15.31
CA ARG A 38 -12.04 -16.71 16.25
C ARG A 38 -10.80 -16.90 17.13
N GLN A 39 -10.61 -18.08 17.72
CA GLN A 39 -9.47 -18.35 18.59
C GLN A 39 -8.13 -18.28 17.85
N VAL A 40 -8.07 -18.79 16.62
CA VAL A 40 -6.86 -18.71 15.78
C VAL A 40 -6.53 -17.26 15.43
N ILE A 41 -7.52 -16.48 14.99
CA ILE A 41 -7.32 -15.07 14.61
C ILE A 41 -6.86 -14.25 15.83
N MET A 42 -7.51 -14.41 16.99
CA MET A 42 -7.12 -13.72 18.21
C MET A 42 -5.68 -14.05 18.61
N ALA A 43 -5.30 -15.33 18.56
CA ALA A 43 -3.94 -15.73 18.89
C ALA A 43 -2.89 -15.12 17.95
N LEU A 44 -3.13 -15.14 16.64
CA LEU A 44 -2.23 -14.57 15.63
C LEU A 44 -2.15 -13.04 15.71
N ALA A 45 -3.20 -12.37 16.19
CA ALA A 45 -3.20 -10.94 16.43
C ALA A 45 -2.41 -10.56 17.69
N GLU A 46 -2.48 -11.37 18.75
CA GLU A 46 -1.86 -11.07 20.05
C GLU A 46 -0.34 -11.36 20.09
N LYS A 47 0.15 -12.37 19.36
CA LYS A 47 1.56 -12.81 19.46
C LYS A 47 2.18 -13.21 18.12
N ILE A 48 3.49 -13.04 18.02
CA ILE A 48 4.31 -13.52 16.89
C ILE A 48 4.68 -14.98 17.16
N TYR A 49 4.22 -15.90 16.31
CA TYR A 49 4.66 -17.29 16.34
C TYR A 49 5.67 -17.53 15.21
N SER A 50 6.27 -18.72 15.17
CA SER A 50 7.12 -19.07 14.03
C SER A 50 6.29 -19.36 12.79
N PRO A 51 6.84 -19.11 11.59
CA PRO A 51 6.17 -19.39 10.33
C PRO A 51 5.55 -20.80 10.24
N VAL A 52 6.18 -21.80 10.86
CA VAL A 52 5.67 -23.18 10.89
C VAL A 52 4.39 -23.28 11.72
N ILE A 53 4.39 -22.70 12.93
CA ILE A 53 3.24 -22.68 13.84
C ILE A 53 2.09 -21.87 13.24
N GLU A 54 2.38 -20.71 12.65
CA GLU A 54 1.38 -19.87 11.99
C GLU A 54 0.73 -20.61 10.80
N THR A 55 1.52 -21.33 10.01
CA THR A 55 1.00 -22.15 8.90
C THR A 55 0.06 -23.24 9.41
N HIS A 56 0.43 -23.94 10.48
CA HIS A 56 -0.42 -24.97 11.08
C HIS A 56 -1.72 -24.40 11.70
N LEU A 57 -1.66 -23.24 12.35
CA LEU A 57 -2.85 -22.57 12.88
C LEU A 57 -3.80 -22.10 11.78
N LEU A 58 -3.27 -21.56 10.68
CA LEU A 58 -4.06 -21.15 9.51
C LEU A 58 -4.66 -22.35 8.76
N ALA A 59 -3.91 -23.45 8.63
CA ALA A 59 -4.42 -24.69 8.06
C ALA A 59 -5.55 -25.28 8.92
N LEU A 60 -5.41 -25.24 10.25
CA LEU A 60 -6.48 -25.64 11.17
C LEU A 60 -7.72 -24.76 10.99
N ARG A 61 -7.57 -23.43 10.84
CA ARG A 61 -8.71 -22.54 10.54
C ARG A 61 -9.39 -22.92 9.23
N GLN A 62 -8.64 -23.08 8.14
CA GLN A 62 -9.19 -23.41 6.81
C GLN A 62 -10.00 -24.70 6.82
N LEU A 63 -9.57 -25.69 7.61
CA LEU A 63 -10.25 -26.96 7.74
C LEU A 63 -11.68 -26.85 8.32
N PHE A 64 -11.98 -25.75 9.03
CA PHE A 64 -13.29 -25.51 9.64
C PHE A 64 -14.04 -24.29 9.09
N THR A 65 -13.57 -23.62 8.03
CA THR A 65 -14.26 -22.47 7.41
C THR A 65 -15.66 -22.85 6.93
N ASP A 66 -15.81 -24.04 6.35
CA ASP A 66 -17.10 -24.58 5.87
C ASP A 66 -17.57 -25.76 6.71
N PHE A 67 -17.33 -25.77 8.03
CA PHE A 67 -17.83 -26.83 8.90
C PHE A 67 -19.33 -26.62 9.18
N ASP A 68 -20.17 -27.08 8.25
CA ASP A 68 -21.62 -27.05 8.34
C ASP A 68 -22.16 -28.38 8.93
N PRO A 69 -23.09 -28.36 9.90
CA PRO A 69 -23.85 -29.55 10.32
C PRO A 69 -24.57 -30.28 9.18
N ARG A 70 -24.74 -29.68 8.00
CA ARG A 70 -25.29 -30.31 6.78
C ARG A 70 -24.31 -31.20 6.00
N LEU A 71 -23.02 -31.20 6.36
CA LEU A 71 -22.03 -32.09 5.75
C LEU A 71 -22.30 -33.56 6.10
N ASP A 72 -21.93 -34.45 5.19
CA ASP A 72 -21.99 -35.89 5.45
C ASP A 72 -21.14 -36.27 6.68
N ARG A 73 -21.63 -37.23 7.47
CA ARG A 73 -21.02 -37.66 8.74
C ARG A 73 -19.60 -38.18 8.53
N GLU A 74 -19.32 -38.78 7.38
CA GLU A 74 -17.97 -39.26 7.04
C GLU A 74 -17.00 -38.10 6.78
N ALA A 75 -17.44 -37.05 6.09
CA ALA A 75 -16.64 -35.84 5.85
C ALA A 75 -16.37 -35.06 7.15
N GLN A 76 -17.34 -35.01 8.07
CA GLN A 76 -17.14 -34.40 9.39
C GLN A 76 -16.12 -35.17 10.24
N ARG A 77 -16.14 -36.51 10.17
CA ARG A 77 -15.17 -37.39 10.85
C ARG A 77 -13.75 -37.20 10.32
N ASP A 78 -13.56 -37.21 9.01
CA ASP A 78 -12.25 -37.01 8.37
C ASP A 78 -11.64 -35.65 8.75
N ARG A 79 -12.45 -34.59 8.75
CA ARG A 79 -12.02 -33.26 9.22
C ARG A 79 -11.59 -33.27 10.69
N LEU A 80 -12.38 -33.85 11.60
CA LEU A 80 -12.03 -33.92 13.02
C LEU A 80 -10.73 -34.72 13.23
N GLN A 81 -10.51 -35.81 12.49
CA GLN A 81 -9.26 -36.58 12.56
C GLN A 81 -8.05 -35.78 12.09
N ARG A 82 -8.17 -35.08 10.95
CA ARG A 82 -7.12 -34.18 10.44
C ARG A 82 -6.81 -33.06 11.44
N ALA A 83 -7.84 -32.49 12.07
CA ALA A 83 -7.69 -31.47 13.10
C ALA A 83 -6.90 -31.97 14.32
N GLN A 84 -7.22 -33.18 14.81
CA GLN A 84 -6.48 -33.83 15.91
C GLN A 84 -5.02 -34.09 15.54
N GLY A 85 -4.76 -34.50 14.29
CA GLY A 85 -3.39 -34.64 13.76
C GLY A 85 -2.63 -33.31 13.77
N MET A 86 -3.26 -32.22 13.33
CA MET A 86 -2.65 -30.88 13.32
C MET A 86 -2.37 -30.36 14.73
N LEU A 87 -3.30 -30.55 15.67
CA LEU A 87 -3.10 -30.17 17.08
C LEU A 87 -1.97 -30.96 17.75
N THR A 88 -1.82 -32.23 17.40
CA THR A 88 -0.72 -33.08 17.91
C THR A 88 0.63 -32.59 17.41
N ARG A 89 0.73 -32.19 16.12
CA ARG A 89 1.95 -31.59 15.56
C ARG A 89 2.29 -30.25 16.23
N LEU A 90 1.28 -29.39 16.44
CA LEU A 90 1.46 -28.13 17.18
C LEU A 90 1.99 -28.34 18.61
N ARG A 91 1.55 -29.40 19.30
CA ARG A 91 2.11 -29.78 20.63
C ARG A 91 3.55 -30.25 20.54
N GLN A 92 3.90 -31.02 19.51
CA GLN A 92 5.27 -31.52 19.29
C GLN A 92 6.24 -30.40 18.91
N GLU A 93 5.82 -29.44 18.09
CA GLU A 93 6.63 -28.28 17.70
C GLU A 93 6.91 -27.33 18.87
N ASP A 94 5.96 -27.16 19.79
CA ASP A 94 6.16 -26.41 21.03
C ASP A 94 7.09 -27.15 22.00
N GLY A 95 6.96 -28.48 22.08
CA GLY A 95 7.85 -29.34 22.88
C GLY A 95 9.29 -29.38 22.36
N ALA A 96 9.49 -29.49 21.04
CA ALA A 96 10.81 -29.48 20.41
C ALA A 96 11.54 -28.13 20.57
N ARG A 97 10.78 -27.02 20.61
CA ARG A 97 11.30 -25.68 20.93
C ARG A 97 11.79 -25.57 22.38
N LEU A 98 11.03 -26.10 23.33
CA LEU A 98 11.41 -26.14 24.74
C LEU A 98 12.62 -27.07 24.99
N ALA A 99 12.79 -28.11 24.16
CA ALA A 99 13.89 -29.06 24.21
C ALA A 99 15.10 -28.71 23.32
N GLY A 100 15.12 -27.54 22.67
CA GLY A 100 16.27 -27.03 21.93
C GLY A 100 16.69 -27.85 20.70
N THR A 101 15.81 -28.67 20.13
CA THR A 101 16.17 -29.57 19.02
C THR A 101 15.62 -29.07 17.69
N SER A 102 16.49 -28.56 16.82
CA SER A 102 16.16 -28.18 15.44
C SER A 102 15.98 -29.42 14.58
N ILE A 103 14.78 -29.63 14.02
CA ILE A 103 14.53 -30.66 13.00
C ILE A 103 14.18 -30.00 11.66
N VAL A 104 14.84 -30.51 10.63
CA VAL A 104 14.85 -30.11 9.22
C VAL A 104 13.48 -30.26 8.56
N SER A 105 13.20 -29.33 7.64
CA SER A 105 12.03 -29.23 6.78
C SER A 105 11.77 -30.48 5.91
N ALA A 106 10.53 -30.95 5.90
CA ALA A 106 10.00 -31.88 4.89
C ALA A 106 8.93 -31.18 4.04
N THR A 107 9.09 -31.26 2.72
CA THR A 107 8.22 -30.77 1.65
C THR A 107 6.85 -31.47 1.67
N PRO A 108 5.71 -30.77 1.45
CA PRO A 108 4.45 -31.45 1.14
C PRO A 108 4.31 -31.73 -0.36
N PRO A 109 3.67 -32.85 -0.76
CA PRO A 109 3.47 -33.22 -2.16
C PRO A 109 2.29 -32.44 -2.77
N GLY A 110 2.33 -32.31 -4.09
CA GLY A 110 1.38 -31.56 -4.90
C GLY A 110 -0.06 -32.04 -4.79
N GLY A 111 -0.96 -31.08 -4.64
CA GLY A 111 -2.39 -31.20 -4.92
C GLY A 111 -2.77 -30.06 -5.86
N THR A 112 -3.44 -30.39 -6.95
CA THR A 112 -3.95 -29.48 -7.97
C THR A 112 -4.78 -28.34 -7.38
N PRO A 113 -4.65 -27.09 -7.86
CA PRO A 113 -5.48 -25.99 -7.37
C PRO A 113 -6.90 -26.11 -7.96
N SER A 114 -7.85 -26.52 -7.13
CA SER A 114 -9.27 -26.30 -7.37
C SER A 114 -9.56 -24.79 -7.40
N LYS A 115 -10.22 -24.35 -8.48
CA LYS A 115 -10.58 -22.96 -8.77
C LYS A 115 -11.27 -22.29 -7.56
N PRO A 116 -10.88 -21.07 -7.15
CA PRO A 116 -11.70 -20.29 -6.25
C PRO A 116 -12.92 -19.78 -7.02
N VAL A 117 -14.10 -20.29 -6.64
CA VAL A 117 -15.38 -19.67 -7.01
C VAL A 117 -15.45 -18.36 -6.25
N VAL A 118 -15.14 -17.25 -6.92
CA VAL A 118 -15.44 -15.91 -6.43
C VAL A 118 -16.92 -15.68 -6.66
N ALA A 119 -17.71 -15.77 -5.59
CA ALA A 119 -19.08 -15.30 -5.59
C ALA A 119 -19.07 -13.76 -5.70
N LEU A 120 -19.31 -13.26 -6.91
CA LEU A 120 -19.58 -11.85 -7.20
C LEU A 120 -20.90 -11.45 -6.57
N SER A 121 -20.93 -10.39 -5.75
CA SER A 121 -22.13 -9.70 -5.26
C SER A 121 -21.66 -8.40 -4.57
N ARG A 122 -21.94 -7.15 -4.96
CA ARG A 122 -22.95 -6.49 -5.83
C ARG A 122 -22.29 -5.22 -6.44
N GLU A 123 -22.23 -5.05 -7.75
CA GLU A 123 -23.19 -4.36 -8.65
C GLU A 123 -23.38 -2.86 -8.41
N GLY A 124 -22.66 -2.05 -9.20
CA GLY A 124 -23.04 -0.67 -9.54
C GLY A 124 -24.26 -0.62 -10.46
N PRO A 125 -24.70 0.57 -10.93
CA PRO A 125 -25.93 0.71 -11.72
C PRO A 125 -25.96 -0.09 -13.04
N ALA A 126 -24.85 -0.73 -13.43
CA ALA A 126 -24.73 -1.64 -14.58
C ALA A 126 -24.00 -2.97 -14.28
N GLY A 127 -23.69 -3.32 -13.02
CA GLY A 127 -22.91 -4.51 -12.70
C GLY A 127 -21.40 -4.43 -13.02
N ASP A 128 -20.94 -3.29 -13.53
CA ASP A 128 -19.55 -3.04 -13.88
C ASP A 128 -18.66 -2.82 -12.64
N PRO A 129 -17.40 -3.25 -12.68
CA PRO A 129 -16.45 -3.03 -11.60
C PRO A 129 -16.08 -1.54 -11.43
N ILE A 130 -15.76 -1.13 -10.20
CA ILE A 130 -15.54 0.30 -9.86
C ILE A 130 -14.46 0.99 -10.69
N TRP A 131 -13.46 0.24 -11.16
CA TRP A 131 -12.36 0.73 -11.99
C TRP A 131 -12.77 1.07 -13.43
N THR A 132 -13.95 0.64 -13.89
CA THR A 132 -14.49 1.03 -15.20
C THR A 132 -15.56 2.11 -15.11
N VAL A 133 -16.03 2.43 -13.90
CA VAL A 133 -17.10 3.42 -13.71
C VAL A 133 -16.51 4.83 -13.78
N PRO A 134 -16.94 5.68 -14.74
CA PRO A 134 -16.47 7.05 -14.85
C PRO A 134 -16.84 7.89 -13.61
N ILE A 135 -15.97 8.83 -13.23
CA ILE A 135 -16.17 9.67 -12.04
C ILE A 135 -17.46 10.51 -12.09
N GLN A 136 -18.02 10.76 -13.28
CA GLN A 136 -19.29 11.48 -13.45
C GLN A 136 -20.49 10.80 -12.76
N TYR A 137 -20.37 9.51 -12.41
CA TYR A 137 -21.40 8.79 -11.64
C TYR A 137 -21.21 8.91 -10.13
N ALA A 138 -20.14 9.55 -9.66
CA ALA A 138 -20.00 9.90 -8.26
C ALA A 138 -21.06 10.94 -7.88
N ARG A 139 -21.70 10.75 -6.72
CA ARG A 139 -22.68 11.69 -6.19
C ARG A 139 -22.04 13.07 -6.02
N GLY A 140 -22.62 14.08 -6.68
CA GLY A 140 -22.11 15.45 -6.66
C GLY A 140 -21.10 15.79 -7.77
N VAL A 141 -20.78 14.85 -8.67
CA VAL A 141 -19.91 15.08 -9.84
C VAL A 141 -20.73 15.10 -11.12
N GLY A 142 -21.12 16.29 -11.58
CA GLY A 142 -21.69 16.46 -12.93
C GLY A 142 -20.62 16.56 -14.02
N PRO A 143 -21.02 16.66 -15.31
CA PRO A 143 -20.09 16.70 -16.46
C PRO A 143 -19.02 17.80 -16.34
N LYS A 144 -19.43 18.98 -15.85
CA LYS A 144 -18.51 20.11 -15.61
C LYS A 144 -17.44 19.82 -14.56
N ARG A 145 -17.78 19.04 -13.52
CA ARG A 145 -16.85 18.69 -12.44
C ARG A 145 -15.98 17.51 -12.82
N ALA A 146 -16.48 16.56 -13.61
CA ALA A 146 -15.66 15.49 -14.18
C ALA A 146 -14.44 16.04 -14.94
N LEU A 147 -14.63 17.08 -15.78
CA LEU A 147 -13.54 17.78 -16.46
C LEU A 147 -12.52 18.46 -15.51
N LEU A 148 -12.91 18.78 -14.27
CA LEU A 148 -11.97 19.32 -13.28
C LEU A 148 -11.15 18.21 -12.61
N PHE A 149 -11.75 17.03 -12.40
CA PHE A 149 -11.07 15.85 -11.89
C PHE A 149 -10.11 15.24 -12.92
N GLU A 150 -10.45 15.27 -14.20
CA GLU A 150 -9.53 14.87 -15.27
C GLU A 150 -8.22 15.68 -15.25
N LYS A 151 -8.28 16.97 -14.89
CA LYS A 151 -7.06 17.81 -14.72
C LYS A 151 -6.17 17.35 -13.56
N LEU A 152 -6.72 16.60 -12.61
CA LEU A 152 -6.00 15.95 -11.52
C LEU A 152 -5.61 14.51 -11.87
N GLY A 153 -5.88 14.05 -13.11
CA GLY A 153 -5.63 12.67 -13.54
C GLY A 153 -6.66 11.67 -13.01
N VAL A 154 -7.83 12.13 -12.56
CA VAL A 154 -8.87 11.29 -11.97
C VAL A 154 -10.02 11.11 -12.97
N GLY A 155 -10.10 9.93 -13.60
CA GLY A 155 -11.13 9.61 -14.61
C GLY A 155 -12.22 8.67 -14.09
N THR A 156 -11.89 7.80 -13.15
CA THR A 156 -12.77 6.74 -12.65
C THR A 156 -13.08 6.89 -11.16
N LEU A 157 -14.03 6.10 -10.66
CA LEU A 157 -14.29 6.00 -9.23
C LEU A 157 -13.11 5.39 -8.46
N GLU A 158 -12.38 4.44 -9.06
CA GLU A 158 -11.15 3.91 -8.45
C GLU A 158 -10.10 5.01 -8.31
N ASP A 159 -9.86 5.80 -9.36
CA ASP A 159 -8.89 6.91 -9.31
C ASP A 159 -9.23 7.91 -8.20
N LEU A 160 -10.53 8.13 -7.94
CA LEU A 160 -11.00 9.02 -6.88
C LEU A 160 -10.65 8.47 -5.49
N LEU A 161 -10.71 7.16 -5.30
CA LEU A 161 -10.30 6.50 -4.05
C LEU A 161 -8.77 6.48 -3.91
N TRP A 162 -8.04 6.44 -5.01
CA TRP A 162 -6.58 6.55 -5.03
C TRP A 162 -6.05 7.98 -4.97
N LEU A 163 -6.95 8.99 -4.95
CA LEU A 163 -6.58 10.39 -4.76
C LEU A 163 -6.20 10.65 -3.29
N VAL A 164 -5.06 10.12 -2.85
CA VAL A 164 -4.60 10.20 -1.46
C VAL A 164 -4.35 11.68 -1.05
N PRO A 165 -4.75 12.11 0.17
CA PRO A 165 -4.46 13.44 0.67
C PRO A 165 -2.95 13.68 0.80
N TRP A 166 -2.47 14.88 0.45
CA TRP A 166 -1.05 15.24 0.58
C TRP A 166 -0.70 15.79 1.97
N ARG A 167 -1.72 16.17 2.75
CA ARG A 167 -1.57 16.69 4.11
C ARG A 167 -2.84 16.47 4.91
N TYR A 168 -2.71 16.47 6.23
CA TYR A 168 -3.79 16.43 7.19
C TYR A 168 -3.75 17.68 8.09
N GLU A 169 -4.93 18.21 8.41
CA GLU A 169 -5.09 19.31 9.36
C GLU A 169 -5.90 18.82 10.56
N ASP A 170 -5.34 18.99 11.75
CA ASP A 170 -6.08 18.73 12.98
C ASP A 170 -7.06 19.89 13.23
N ARG A 171 -8.34 19.62 12.93
CA ARG A 171 -9.48 20.49 13.24
C ARG A 171 -10.38 19.89 14.33
N ALA A 172 -9.87 18.91 15.09
CA ALA A 172 -10.58 18.33 16.22
C ALA A 172 -10.51 19.23 17.46
N HIS A 173 -9.38 19.91 17.64
CA HIS A 173 -9.14 20.79 18.80
C HIS A 173 -9.56 22.22 18.48
N LEU A 174 -10.79 22.58 18.89
CA LEU A 174 -11.27 23.95 18.87
C LEU A 174 -10.68 24.71 20.06
N MET A 175 -10.05 25.85 19.78
CA MET A 175 -9.62 26.79 20.79
C MET A 175 -10.66 27.90 20.94
N ALA A 176 -10.90 28.31 22.18
CA ALA A 176 -11.72 29.47 22.48
C ALA A 176 -10.97 30.75 22.05
N ILE A 177 -11.65 31.69 21.40
CA ILE A 177 -11.03 32.91 20.86
C ILE A 177 -10.31 33.71 21.96
N GLY A 178 -10.89 33.80 23.15
CA GLY A 178 -10.31 34.50 24.30
C GLY A 178 -9.04 33.86 24.88
N THR A 179 -8.70 32.63 24.47
CA THR A 179 -7.49 31.91 24.92
C THR A 179 -6.36 31.93 23.91
N LEU A 180 -6.56 32.57 22.75
CA LEU A 180 -5.55 32.63 21.71
C LEU A 180 -4.36 33.49 22.12
N ALA A 181 -3.16 32.94 21.96
CA ALA A 181 -1.91 33.66 22.11
C ALA A 181 -1.26 33.93 20.73
N PRO A 182 -0.64 35.10 20.51
CA PRO A 182 0.14 35.35 19.31
C PRO A 182 1.22 34.28 19.08
N GLY A 183 1.36 33.81 17.83
CA GLY A 183 2.31 32.78 17.42
C GLY A 183 1.75 31.36 17.41
N VAL A 184 0.56 31.13 17.99
CA VAL A 184 -0.08 29.80 18.01
C VAL A 184 -0.95 29.62 16.76
N ARG A 185 -0.81 28.47 16.11
CA ARG A 185 -1.75 28.04 15.06
C ARG A 185 -2.95 27.37 15.72
N ALA A 186 -4.14 27.91 15.49
CA ALA A 186 -5.36 27.48 16.18
C ALA A 186 -6.52 27.34 15.21
N THR A 187 -7.45 26.44 15.55
CA THR A 187 -8.76 26.34 14.92
C THR A 187 -9.79 26.94 15.87
N ILE A 188 -10.55 27.93 15.42
CA ILE A 188 -11.63 28.58 16.18
C ILE A 188 -12.98 28.39 15.51
N CYS A 189 -14.06 28.42 16.27
CA CYS A 189 -15.42 28.46 15.75
C CYS A 189 -16.17 29.63 16.37
N GLY A 190 -16.74 30.50 15.54
CA GLY A 190 -17.49 31.66 16.00
C GLY A 190 -18.46 32.17 14.94
N GLU A 191 -19.16 33.25 15.26
CA GLU A 191 -20.08 33.93 14.37
C GLU A 191 -19.42 35.20 13.83
N VAL A 192 -19.57 35.45 12.53
CA VAL A 192 -19.14 36.71 11.92
C VAL A 192 -20.05 37.82 12.44
N THR A 193 -19.50 38.79 13.17
CA THR A 193 -20.24 39.93 13.71
C THR A 193 -20.15 41.16 12.81
N GLN A 194 -18.99 41.38 12.20
CA GLN A 194 -18.74 42.56 11.38
C GLN A 194 -17.81 42.26 10.20
N VAL A 195 -18.05 42.90 9.06
CA VAL A 195 -17.26 42.77 7.84
C VAL A 195 -16.97 44.17 7.31
N THR A 196 -15.69 44.50 7.12
CA THR A 196 -15.27 45.83 6.65
C THR A 196 -14.28 45.69 5.50
N ALA A 197 -14.68 46.11 4.30
CA ALA A 197 -13.80 46.18 3.14
C ALA A 197 -13.11 47.56 3.08
N LYS A 198 -11.79 47.58 3.26
CA LYS A 198 -10.94 48.78 3.15
C LYS A 198 -10.26 48.81 1.79
N ARG A 199 -10.39 49.94 1.09
CA ARG A 199 -9.58 50.26 -0.10
C ARG A 199 -8.35 51.05 0.34
N THR A 200 -7.17 50.53 0.03
CA THR A 200 -5.89 51.16 0.37
C THR A 200 -5.47 52.20 -0.67
N ALA A 201 -4.61 53.14 -0.28
CA ALA A 201 -4.05 54.17 -1.17
C ALA A 201 -3.29 53.59 -2.38
N ARG A 202 -2.80 52.35 -2.27
CA ARG A 202 -2.15 51.62 -3.36
C ARG A 202 -3.20 51.03 -4.30
N ARG A 203 -3.22 51.50 -5.55
CA ARG A 203 -4.18 51.10 -6.59
C ARG A 203 -4.19 49.58 -6.76
N GLY A 204 -5.35 48.95 -6.58
CA GLY A 204 -5.54 47.49 -6.72
C GLY A 204 -5.31 46.67 -5.45
N PHE A 205 -4.93 47.28 -4.32
CA PHE A 205 -4.82 46.58 -3.04
C PHE A 205 -6.11 46.75 -2.23
N THR A 206 -6.72 45.64 -1.80
CA THR A 206 -7.95 45.63 -0.97
C THR A 206 -7.72 44.79 0.28
N ILE A 207 -8.24 45.25 1.40
CA ILE A 207 -8.15 44.56 2.69
C ILE A 207 -9.57 44.31 3.17
N LEU A 208 -9.91 43.05 3.48
CA LEU A 208 -11.18 42.68 4.07
C LEU A 208 -10.94 42.27 5.52
N ASP A 209 -11.48 43.05 6.45
CA ASP A 209 -11.45 42.76 7.87
C ASP A 209 -12.78 42.09 8.27
N VAL A 210 -12.71 40.86 8.75
CA VAL A 210 -13.85 40.07 9.22
C VAL A 210 -13.70 39.85 10.73
N THR A 211 -14.62 40.38 11.51
CA THR A 211 -14.65 40.17 12.97
C THR A 211 -15.46 38.92 13.27
N VAL A 212 -14.84 37.95 13.95
CA VAL A 212 -15.48 36.71 14.38
C VAL A 212 -15.53 36.71 15.90
N SER A 213 -16.70 36.42 16.47
CA SER A 213 -16.90 36.36 17.91
C SER A 213 -17.39 35.00 18.35
N ASP A 214 -16.94 34.56 19.52
CA ASP A 214 -17.49 33.44 20.27
C ASP A 214 -17.84 33.93 21.71
N PRO A 215 -18.38 33.08 22.60
CA PRO A 215 -18.69 33.48 23.98
C PRO A 215 -17.47 33.91 24.81
N SER A 216 -16.24 33.60 24.36
CA SER A 216 -15.00 33.89 25.08
C SER A 216 -14.30 35.16 24.61
N GLY A 217 -14.57 35.64 23.40
CA GLY A 217 -13.97 36.87 22.87
C GLY A 217 -14.18 37.08 21.36
N SER A 218 -13.45 38.05 20.81
CA SER A 218 -13.50 38.43 19.40
C SER A 218 -12.12 38.38 18.75
N LEU A 219 -12.04 37.92 17.51
CA LEU A 219 -10.85 37.84 16.66
C LEU A 219 -11.07 38.63 15.38
N GLN A 220 -10.04 39.34 14.90
CA GLN A 220 -10.04 39.94 13.57
C GLN A 220 -9.36 39.01 12.53
N ALA A 221 -10.10 38.54 11.53
CA ALA A 221 -9.56 37.84 10.37
C ALA A 221 -9.35 38.82 9.20
N VAL A 222 -8.11 38.93 8.71
CA VAL A 222 -7.71 39.92 7.69
C VAL A 222 -7.38 39.21 6.39
N TYR A 223 -8.08 39.52 5.31
CA TYR A 223 -7.81 38.97 3.97
C TYR A 223 -7.30 40.05 3.02
N PHE A 224 -6.15 39.80 2.39
CA PHE A 224 -5.55 40.69 1.41
C PHE A 224 -5.96 40.28 -0.02
N ASN A 225 -6.43 41.23 -0.83
CA ASN A 225 -6.82 41.04 -2.24
C ASN A 225 -7.87 39.97 -2.49
N GLN A 226 -8.77 39.72 -1.53
CA GLN A 226 -9.85 38.73 -1.64
C GLN A 226 -11.24 39.36 -1.39
N PRO A 227 -11.67 40.34 -2.21
CA PRO A 227 -12.94 41.05 -2.00
C PRO A 227 -14.17 40.14 -2.19
N TYR A 228 -14.04 39.01 -2.88
CA TYR A 228 -15.15 38.06 -3.08
C TYR A 228 -15.67 37.48 -1.75
N LEU A 229 -14.84 37.45 -0.71
CA LEU A 229 -15.17 36.92 0.60
C LEU A 229 -16.21 37.76 1.34
N GLU A 230 -16.37 39.04 1.01
CA GLU A 230 -17.41 39.91 1.59
C GLU A 230 -18.81 39.35 1.33
N LYS A 231 -19.01 38.66 0.20
CA LYS A 231 -20.30 38.03 -0.13
C LYS A 231 -20.53 36.72 0.60
N VAL A 232 -19.45 36.05 1.02
CA VAL A 232 -19.45 34.70 1.63
C VAL A 232 -19.51 34.78 3.14
N LEU A 233 -18.66 35.61 3.73
CA LEU A 233 -18.52 35.82 5.17
C LEU A 233 -19.39 36.99 5.60
N ARG A 234 -20.72 36.84 5.62
CA ARG A 234 -21.65 37.92 6.03
C ARG A 234 -21.86 37.90 7.54
N ALA A 235 -22.23 39.05 8.12
CA ALA A 235 -22.68 39.10 9.51
C ALA A 235 -23.80 38.07 9.75
N GLY A 236 -23.73 37.33 10.86
CA GLY A 236 -24.63 36.21 11.16
C GLY A 236 -24.15 34.85 10.66
N THR A 237 -23.08 34.80 9.84
CA THR A 237 -22.56 33.53 9.32
C THR A 237 -21.71 32.86 10.38
N ARG A 238 -22.05 31.61 10.74
CA ARG A 238 -21.22 30.81 11.63
C ARG A 238 -20.07 30.20 10.84
N VAL A 239 -18.85 30.41 11.31
CA VAL A 239 -17.62 30.06 10.59
C VAL A 239 -16.61 29.41 11.51
N MET A 240 -15.85 28.48 10.94
CA MET A 240 -14.65 27.94 11.54
C MET A 240 -13.45 28.51 10.81
N MET A 241 -12.45 28.96 11.54
CA MET A 241 -11.22 29.51 10.96
C MET A 241 -10.01 28.79 11.53
N ASN A 242 -9.08 28.40 10.65
CA ASN A 242 -7.78 27.86 11.00
C ASN A 242 -6.69 28.80 10.48
N GLY A 243 -5.84 29.26 11.37
CA GLY A 243 -4.75 30.15 11.02
C GLY A 243 -3.81 30.37 12.19
N THR A 244 -2.73 31.09 11.92
CA THR A 244 -1.80 31.54 12.95
C THR A 244 -2.33 32.82 13.57
N ALA A 245 -2.54 32.81 14.88
CA ALA A 245 -2.86 34.00 15.65
C ALA A 245 -1.64 34.94 15.67
N THR A 246 -1.86 36.21 15.37
CA THR A 246 -0.84 37.27 15.38
C THR A 246 -1.32 38.44 16.23
N ALA A 247 -0.39 39.23 16.76
CA ALA A 247 -0.75 40.44 17.48
C ALA A 247 -1.30 41.49 16.51
N GLY A 248 -2.39 42.15 16.91
CA GLY A 248 -3.03 43.26 16.20
C GLY A 248 -2.45 44.61 16.57
N HIS A 249 -3.17 45.67 16.23
CA HIS A 249 -2.69 47.05 16.42
C HIS A 249 -2.55 47.45 17.90
N ARG A 250 -3.31 46.81 18.81
CA ARG A 250 -3.21 47.01 20.27
C ARG A 250 -2.37 45.92 20.97
N GLY A 251 -1.51 45.21 20.23
CA GLY A 251 -0.64 44.18 20.77
C GLY A 251 -1.38 42.88 21.10
N TRP A 252 -0.90 42.15 22.11
CA TRP A 252 -1.45 40.88 22.63
C TRP A 252 -2.93 40.86 23.06
N MET A 253 -3.56 42.02 23.29
CA MET A 253 -4.99 42.11 23.65
C MET A 253 -5.94 42.09 22.44
N ASP A 254 -5.39 42.24 21.24
CA ASP A 254 -6.15 42.29 19.99
C ASP A 254 -5.56 41.25 19.06
N VAL A 255 -6.12 40.04 19.06
CA VAL A 255 -5.60 38.93 18.27
C VAL A 255 -6.19 38.98 16.87
N ARG A 256 -5.33 38.83 15.86
CA ARG A 256 -5.74 38.77 14.46
C ARG A 256 -5.19 37.54 13.75
N MET A 257 -5.91 37.03 12.76
CA MET A 257 -5.41 36.01 11.84
C MET A 257 -5.30 36.62 10.45
N GLU A 258 -4.13 36.49 9.82
CA GLU A 258 -3.92 36.93 8.44
C GLU A 258 -4.18 35.78 7.48
N GLY A 259 -5.12 35.96 6.55
CA GLY A 259 -5.56 34.97 5.57
C GLY A 259 -5.90 33.60 6.16
N PRO A 260 -6.64 33.49 7.28
CA PRO A 260 -6.98 32.19 7.83
C PRO A 260 -7.80 31.40 6.80
N GLN A 261 -7.60 30.08 6.78
CA GLN A 261 -8.53 29.23 6.07
C GLN A 261 -9.86 29.26 6.80
N TYR A 262 -10.96 29.47 6.08
CA TYR A 262 -12.28 29.53 6.67
C TYR A 262 -13.19 28.43 6.12
N GLU A 263 -14.18 28.10 6.92
CA GLU A 263 -15.22 27.14 6.58
C GLU A 263 -16.55 27.63 7.15
N VAL A 264 -17.54 27.82 6.29
CA VAL A 264 -18.90 28.18 6.72
C VAL A 264 -19.59 26.94 7.28
N VAL A 265 -20.10 27.06 8.50
CA VAL A 265 -20.81 26.03 9.26
C VAL A 265 -22.30 26.32 9.10
N GLY A 266 -23.01 25.58 8.25
CA GLY A 266 -24.38 25.96 7.87
C GLY A 266 -25.27 24.95 7.16
N ASP A 267 -24.82 23.71 6.89
CA ASP A 267 -25.71 22.64 6.41
C ASP A 267 -25.62 21.47 7.40
N GLU A 268 -26.73 21.23 8.12
CA GLU A 268 -26.82 20.32 9.27
C GLU A 268 -26.52 18.85 8.93
N GLU A 269 -26.44 18.47 7.64
CA GLU A 269 -26.05 17.13 7.18
C GLU A 269 -24.54 17.00 6.83
N GLU A 270 -23.83 18.09 6.52
CA GLU A 270 -22.40 18.07 6.10
C GLU A 270 -21.39 18.39 7.21
N ALA A 271 -21.86 18.97 8.33
CA ALA A 271 -21.02 19.48 9.40
C ALA A 271 -19.96 18.50 9.98
N PRO A 272 -20.20 17.19 10.16
CA PRO A 272 -19.22 16.30 10.80
C PRO A 272 -18.08 15.86 9.88
N ILE A 273 -18.17 16.10 8.57
CA ILE A 273 -17.14 15.69 7.59
C ILE A 273 -15.96 16.66 7.61
N HIS A 274 -16.24 17.92 7.93
CA HIS A 274 -15.27 19.00 7.79
C HIS A 274 -14.75 19.56 9.12
N VAL A 275 -15.39 19.20 10.24
CA VAL A 275 -15.17 19.79 11.56
C VAL A 275 -15.07 18.70 12.63
N GLY A 276 -14.34 18.96 13.72
CA GLY A 276 -14.27 18.08 14.88
C GLY A 276 -13.45 16.80 14.63
N ARG A 277 -12.59 16.82 13.61
CA ARG A 277 -11.75 15.70 13.21
C ARG A 277 -10.49 16.15 12.51
N ILE A 278 -9.60 15.20 12.30
CA ILE A 278 -8.48 15.35 11.39
C ILE A 278 -9.04 15.38 9.97
N VAL A 279 -8.69 16.43 9.24
CA VAL A 279 -9.23 16.75 7.92
C VAL A 279 -8.15 16.50 6.87
N PRO A 280 -8.41 15.68 5.84
CA PRO A 280 -7.50 15.55 4.72
C PRO A 280 -7.53 16.79 3.81
N ILE A 281 -6.37 17.16 3.29
CA ILE A 281 -6.15 18.21 2.29
C ILE A 281 -5.66 17.55 1.00
N TYR A 282 -6.31 17.90 -0.11
CA TYR A 282 -6.04 17.33 -1.43
C TYR A 282 -5.33 18.35 -2.33
N HIS A 283 -4.80 17.89 -3.45
CA HIS A 283 -4.34 18.80 -4.49
C HIS A 283 -5.56 19.46 -5.14
N GLU A 284 -5.59 20.79 -5.11
CA GLU A 284 -6.73 21.58 -5.59
C GLU A 284 -6.47 22.09 -7.01
N THR A 285 -7.56 22.28 -7.77
CA THR A 285 -7.52 23.00 -9.05
C THR A 285 -8.54 24.13 -9.04
N LYS A 286 -8.41 25.09 -9.96
CA LYS A 286 -9.37 26.20 -10.07
C LYS A 286 -10.79 25.66 -10.25
N GLY A 287 -11.64 25.87 -9.23
CA GLY A 287 -13.02 25.40 -9.21
C GLY A 287 -13.25 24.05 -8.51
N LEU A 288 -12.20 23.44 -7.94
CA LEU A 288 -12.28 22.20 -7.16
C LEU A 288 -11.44 22.31 -5.89
N THR A 289 -12.11 22.47 -4.74
CA THR A 289 -11.49 22.64 -3.42
C THR A 289 -11.38 21.33 -2.64
N SER A 290 -10.51 21.26 -1.63
CA SER A 290 -10.40 20.09 -0.74
C SER A 290 -11.70 19.79 -0.01
N ARG A 291 -12.53 20.80 0.30
CA ARG A 291 -13.89 20.58 0.85
C ARG A 291 -14.76 19.80 -0.13
N GLN A 292 -14.79 20.25 -1.38
CA GLN A 292 -15.56 19.62 -2.44
C GLN A 292 -15.09 18.19 -2.72
N ILE A 293 -13.77 17.96 -2.74
CA ILE A 293 -13.18 16.62 -2.91
C ILE A 293 -13.58 15.73 -1.72
N ARG A 294 -13.45 16.21 -0.48
CA ARG A 294 -13.88 15.45 0.72
C ARG A 294 -15.34 15.01 0.65
N ALA A 295 -16.26 15.90 0.30
CA ALA A 295 -17.68 15.56 0.21
C ALA A 295 -17.95 14.47 -0.83
N ILE A 296 -17.29 14.57 -2.00
CA ILE A 296 -17.40 13.59 -3.08
C ILE A 296 -16.79 12.24 -2.67
N VAL A 297 -15.58 12.25 -2.11
CA VAL A 297 -14.91 11.04 -1.62
C VAL A 297 -15.73 10.38 -0.50
N LYS A 298 -16.31 11.17 0.42
CA LYS A 298 -17.19 10.65 1.46
C LYS A 298 -18.40 9.93 0.88
N GLY A 299 -19.08 10.57 -0.08
CA GLY A 299 -20.20 9.95 -0.79
C GLY A 299 -19.81 8.70 -1.57
N ALA A 300 -18.61 8.66 -2.13
CA ALA A 300 -18.08 7.46 -2.79
C ALA A 300 -17.80 6.34 -1.78
N LEU A 301 -17.16 6.63 -0.65
CA LEU A 301 -16.91 5.62 0.38
C LEU A 301 -18.20 5.07 0.97
N ASP A 302 -19.15 5.93 1.31
CA ASP A 302 -20.41 5.49 1.92
C ASP A 302 -21.24 4.60 0.99
N HIS A 303 -21.06 4.73 -0.32
CA HIS A 303 -21.78 3.92 -1.30
C HIS A 303 -21.03 2.67 -1.75
N TRP A 304 -19.70 2.73 -1.89
CA TRP A 304 -18.91 1.71 -2.59
C TRP A 304 -17.95 0.92 -1.71
N VAL A 305 -17.65 1.37 -0.47
CA VAL A 305 -16.53 0.81 0.32
C VAL A 305 -16.70 -0.67 0.69
N ASP A 306 -17.95 -1.12 0.90
CA ASP A 306 -18.25 -2.50 1.32
C ASP A 306 -18.14 -3.53 0.17
N GLY A 307 -18.10 -3.06 -1.09
CA GLY A 307 -17.99 -3.89 -2.29
C GLY A 307 -16.59 -3.92 -2.92
N LEU A 308 -15.61 -3.24 -2.32
CA LEU A 308 -14.26 -3.16 -2.87
C LEU A 308 -13.55 -4.51 -2.76
N LEU A 309 -13.14 -5.05 -3.90
CA LEU A 309 -12.31 -6.25 -3.97
C LEU A 309 -10.90 -5.93 -3.47
N ASP A 310 -10.37 -6.78 -2.59
CA ASP A 310 -9.00 -6.69 -2.14
C ASP A 310 -8.08 -7.40 -3.15
N VAL A 311 -7.23 -6.63 -3.84
CA VAL A 311 -6.25 -7.16 -4.80
C VAL A 311 -5.27 -8.11 -4.12
N ILE A 312 -4.99 -7.92 -2.83
CA ILE A 312 -4.08 -8.77 -2.08
C ILE A 312 -4.87 -9.93 -1.45
N PRO A 313 -4.53 -11.19 -1.77
CA PRO A 313 -5.18 -12.34 -1.17
C PRO A 313 -5.12 -12.33 0.37
N GLU A 314 -6.21 -12.73 1.03
CA GLU A 314 -6.30 -12.78 2.50
C GLU A 314 -5.10 -13.50 3.17
N PRO A 315 -4.59 -14.65 2.66
CA PRO A 315 -3.43 -15.29 3.27
C PRO A 315 -2.16 -14.42 3.28
N VAL A 316 -1.95 -13.64 2.21
CA VAL A 316 -0.81 -12.72 2.10
C VAL A 316 -1.01 -11.55 3.07
N ARG A 317 -2.23 -11.01 3.16
CA ARG A 317 -2.53 -9.91 4.08
C ARG A 317 -2.29 -10.30 5.53
N LEU A 318 -2.77 -11.47 5.94
CA LEU A 318 -2.58 -11.99 7.30
C LEU A 318 -1.10 -12.23 7.61
N ARG A 319 -0.36 -12.85 6.67
CA ARG A 319 1.09 -13.10 6.83
C ARG A 319 1.90 -11.81 7.00
N HIS A 320 1.58 -10.78 6.22
CA HIS A 320 2.32 -9.50 6.25
C HIS A 320 1.73 -8.47 7.21
N ARG A 321 0.63 -8.81 7.90
CA ARG A 321 -0.11 -7.96 8.85
C ARG A 321 -0.51 -6.64 8.21
N VAL A 322 -0.98 -6.70 6.97
CA VAL A 322 -1.53 -5.54 6.26
C VAL A 322 -3.05 -5.58 6.32
N MET A 323 -3.68 -4.42 6.53
CA MET A 323 -5.13 -4.33 6.71
C MET A 323 -5.89 -4.55 5.39
N ALA A 324 -7.22 -4.61 5.45
CA ALA A 324 -8.05 -4.66 4.24
C ALA A 324 -8.01 -3.34 3.47
N PHE A 325 -8.13 -3.39 2.14
CA PHE A 325 -8.16 -2.20 1.28
C PHE A 325 -9.22 -1.19 1.70
N SER A 326 -10.46 -1.65 1.87
CA SER A 326 -11.62 -0.83 2.29
C SER A 326 -11.34 -0.04 3.58
N SER A 327 -10.73 -0.69 4.57
CA SER A 327 -10.34 -0.04 5.83
C SER A 327 -9.19 0.95 5.65
N ALA A 328 -8.21 0.63 4.81
CA ALA A 328 -7.07 1.51 4.56
C ALA A 328 -7.50 2.82 3.88
N ILE A 329 -8.29 2.71 2.81
CA ILE A 329 -8.82 3.88 2.09
C ILE A 329 -9.70 4.72 3.02
N ALA A 330 -10.59 4.10 3.79
CA ALA A 330 -11.43 4.83 4.75
C ALA A 330 -10.60 5.56 5.81
N ASP A 331 -9.57 4.92 6.38
CA ASP A 331 -8.72 5.52 7.41
C ASP A 331 -7.79 6.63 6.85
N ILE A 332 -7.44 6.58 5.56
CA ILE A 332 -6.68 7.63 4.87
C ILE A 332 -7.55 8.85 4.58
N HIS A 333 -8.73 8.68 4.00
CA HIS A 333 -9.58 9.84 3.68
C HIS A 333 -10.33 10.37 4.89
N PHE A 334 -10.66 9.52 5.87
CA PHE A 334 -11.38 9.91 7.07
C PHE A 334 -10.77 9.26 8.31
N PRO A 335 -9.61 9.76 8.77
CA PRO A 335 -8.95 9.23 9.95
C PRO A 335 -9.86 9.21 11.18
N LYS A 336 -9.80 8.12 11.94
CA LYS A 336 -10.57 7.96 13.18
C LYS A 336 -10.10 8.92 14.27
N ALA A 337 -10.98 9.20 15.23
CA ALA A 337 -10.65 9.99 16.41
C ALA A 337 -9.46 9.34 17.16
N GLY A 338 -8.45 10.15 17.49
CA GLY A 338 -7.22 9.69 18.15
C GLY A 338 -6.11 9.20 17.20
N ALA A 339 -6.30 9.28 15.87
CA ALA A 339 -5.20 9.08 14.94
C ALA A 339 -4.12 10.17 15.13
N ASP A 340 -2.85 9.81 14.92
CA ASP A 340 -1.73 10.75 15.02
C ASP A 340 -1.59 11.55 13.71
N PRO A 341 -1.82 12.89 13.72
CA PRO A 341 -1.66 13.73 12.53
C PRO A 341 -0.24 13.68 11.96
N ALA A 342 0.79 13.56 12.81
CA ALA A 342 2.18 13.54 12.36
C ALA A 342 2.55 12.19 11.70
N ALA A 343 1.90 11.10 12.09
CA ALA A 343 2.03 9.82 11.40
C ALA A 343 1.29 9.81 10.07
N LEU A 344 0.13 10.47 9.99
CA LEU A 344 -0.63 10.65 8.75
C LEU A 344 0.16 11.47 7.73
N ASP A 345 0.67 12.65 8.11
CA ASP A 345 1.47 13.52 7.22
C ASP A 345 2.77 12.86 6.73
N ARG A 346 3.37 11.98 7.54
CA ARG A 346 4.58 11.22 7.15
C ARG A 346 4.28 9.94 6.39
N GLY A 347 3.02 9.58 6.18
CA GLY A 347 2.64 8.32 5.53
C GLY A 347 3.04 7.06 6.31
N LEU A 348 3.10 7.13 7.65
CA LEU A 348 3.58 6.05 8.50
C LEU A 348 2.45 5.21 9.12
N THR A 349 1.19 5.51 8.80
CA THR A 349 0.05 4.77 9.36
C THR A 349 -0.09 3.38 8.73
N PRO A 350 -0.78 2.43 9.40
CA PRO A 350 -1.06 1.11 8.84
C PRO A 350 -1.76 1.15 7.48
N ALA A 351 -2.59 2.17 7.26
CA ALA A 351 -3.28 2.39 6.00
C ALA A 351 -2.32 2.77 4.86
N HIS A 352 -1.39 3.71 5.11
CA HIS A 352 -0.35 4.06 4.13
C HIS A 352 0.57 2.86 3.84
N ARG A 353 0.98 2.13 4.88
CA ARG A 353 1.75 0.88 4.72
C ARG A 353 1.02 -0.13 3.84
N ARG A 354 -0.30 -0.26 4.00
CA ARG A 354 -1.14 -1.16 3.19
C ARG A 354 -1.21 -0.73 1.72
N LEU A 355 -1.35 0.57 1.42
CA LEU A 355 -1.33 1.05 0.04
C LEU A 355 0.04 0.87 -0.62
N ALA A 356 1.11 1.27 0.07
CA ALA A 356 2.48 1.08 -0.42
C ALA A 356 2.81 -0.41 -0.65
N PHE A 357 2.36 -1.29 0.26
CA PHE A 357 2.54 -2.73 0.08
C PHE A 357 1.80 -3.24 -1.16
N GLU A 358 0.59 -2.77 -1.44
CA GLU A 358 -0.16 -3.17 -2.64
C GLU A 358 0.57 -2.77 -3.91
N GLU A 359 1.05 -1.52 -3.99
CA GLU A 359 1.79 -1.02 -5.15
C GLU A 359 3.02 -1.90 -5.44
N PHE A 360 3.84 -2.18 -4.41
CA PHE A 360 4.99 -3.07 -4.56
C PHE A 360 4.57 -4.51 -4.85
N PHE A 361 3.50 -5.01 -4.25
CA PHE A 361 3.01 -6.37 -4.48
C PHE A 361 2.60 -6.58 -5.94
N VAL A 362 1.81 -5.64 -6.50
CA VAL A 362 1.37 -5.69 -7.89
C VAL A 362 2.57 -5.60 -8.84
N LEU A 363 3.52 -4.69 -8.58
CA LEU A 363 4.76 -4.59 -9.36
C LEU A 363 5.57 -5.89 -9.32
N GLN A 364 5.80 -6.45 -8.13
CA GLN A 364 6.55 -7.69 -7.96
C GLN A 364 5.84 -8.89 -8.59
N LEU A 365 4.50 -8.92 -8.54
CA LEU A 365 3.71 -9.95 -9.20
C LEU A 365 3.87 -9.87 -10.72
N ALA A 366 3.77 -8.67 -11.30
CA ALA A 366 3.99 -8.46 -12.74
C ALA A 366 5.40 -8.91 -13.17
N LEU A 367 6.43 -8.53 -12.41
CA LEU A 367 7.81 -8.96 -12.65
C LEU A 367 7.98 -10.49 -12.51
N ALA A 368 7.35 -11.10 -11.51
CA ALA A 368 7.39 -12.54 -11.30
C ALA A 368 6.71 -13.31 -12.44
N VAL A 369 5.57 -12.84 -12.94
CA VAL A 369 4.88 -13.40 -14.11
C VAL A 369 5.76 -13.30 -15.36
N GLN A 370 6.39 -12.14 -15.59
CA GLN A 370 7.31 -11.95 -16.70
C GLN A 370 8.54 -12.88 -16.61
N GLN A 371 9.12 -13.01 -15.41
CA GLN A 371 10.25 -13.91 -15.16
C GLN A 371 9.86 -15.38 -15.31
N GLN A 372 8.64 -15.77 -14.92
CA GLN A 372 8.14 -17.13 -15.15
C GLN A 372 8.09 -17.44 -16.64
N GLY A 373 7.59 -16.52 -17.48
CA GLY A 373 7.60 -16.68 -18.93
C GLY A 373 9.00 -17.04 -19.45
N VAL A 374 10.01 -16.24 -19.09
CA VAL A 374 11.41 -16.47 -19.48
C VAL A 374 11.99 -17.77 -18.90
N ARG A 375 11.66 -18.12 -17.66
CA ARG A 375 12.19 -19.33 -16.99
C ARG A 375 11.60 -20.62 -17.55
N HIS A 376 10.38 -20.54 -18.07
CA HIS A 376 9.67 -21.65 -18.71
C HIS A 376 9.93 -21.73 -20.22
N GLU A 377 10.55 -20.72 -20.82
CA GLU A 377 11.12 -20.86 -22.17
C GLU A 377 12.24 -21.90 -22.15
N HIS A 378 11.98 -23.03 -22.78
CA HIS A 378 12.98 -24.05 -22.99
C HIS A 378 14.00 -23.54 -24.02
N LYS A 379 15.20 -23.22 -23.57
CA LYS A 379 16.32 -22.92 -24.44
C LYS A 379 16.87 -24.23 -25.01
N GLY A 380 16.79 -24.40 -26.33
CA GLY A 380 17.39 -25.55 -27.03
C GLY A 380 18.92 -25.50 -27.13
N ILE A 381 19.55 -24.42 -26.64
CA ILE A 381 20.97 -24.13 -26.81
C ILE A 381 21.69 -24.09 -25.46
N ARG A 382 22.78 -24.84 -25.33
CA ARG A 382 23.69 -24.77 -24.19
C ARG A 382 25.08 -24.39 -24.70
N PHE A 383 25.66 -23.35 -24.13
CA PHE A 383 26.99 -22.92 -24.54
C PHE A 383 28.05 -23.82 -23.90
N LEU A 384 28.96 -24.35 -24.71
CA LEU A 384 30.09 -25.15 -24.25
C LEU A 384 31.24 -24.21 -23.90
N ILE A 385 31.52 -24.06 -22.61
CA ILE A 385 32.62 -23.22 -22.15
C ILE A 385 33.94 -23.90 -22.55
N LYS A 386 34.76 -23.21 -23.36
CA LYS A 386 36.08 -23.66 -23.79
C LYS A 386 37.17 -22.93 -22.98
N PRO A 387 37.76 -23.53 -21.93
CA PRO A 387 38.70 -22.85 -21.03
C PRO A 387 39.92 -22.28 -21.76
N ALA A 388 40.43 -23.00 -22.77
CA ALA A 388 41.57 -22.55 -23.56
C ALA A 388 41.31 -21.23 -24.31
N LEU A 389 40.07 -21.02 -24.80
CA LEU A 389 39.72 -19.79 -25.50
C LEU A 389 39.60 -18.61 -24.52
N LEU A 390 39.02 -18.85 -23.34
CA LEU A 390 38.93 -17.85 -22.29
C LEU A 390 40.30 -17.49 -21.71
N ALA A 391 41.21 -18.46 -21.58
CA ALA A 391 42.59 -18.22 -21.17
C ALA A 391 43.33 -17.33 -22.18
N LYS A 392 43.15 -17.58 -23.49
CA LYS A 392 43.69 -16.71 -24.55
C LYS A 392 43.15 -15.28 -24.44
N LEU A 393 41.83 -15.13 -24.26
CA LEU A 393 41.21 -13.81 -24.06
C LEU A 393 41.81 -13.10 -22.84
N GLN A 394 41.93 -13.79 -21.70
CA GLN A 394 42.52 -13.22 -20.49
C GLN A 394 43.98 -12.79 -20.68
N SER A 395 44.79 -13.57 -21.41
CA SER A 395 46.18 -13.21 -21.71
C SER A 395 46.32 -12.02 -22.67
N ALA A 396 45.29 -11.74 -23.47
CA ALA A 396 45.28 -10.63 -24.42
C ALA A 396 44.84 -9.29 -23.76
N LEU A 397 44.29 -9.32 -22.54
CA LEU A 397 43.85 -8.10 -21.87
C LEU A 397 45.04 -7.30 -21.33
N PRO A 398 45.07 -5.97 -21.51
CA PRO A 398 46.15 -5.11 -21.00
C PRO A 398 46.06 -4.86 -19.48
N PHE A 399 45.14 -5.53 -18.78
CA PHE A 399 44.88 -5.39 -17.36
C PHE A 399 44.43 -6.71 -16.76
N SER A 400 44.53 -6.83 -15.43
CA SER A 400 44.00 -7.97 -14.69
C SER A 400 42.54 -7.76 -14.32
N LEU A 401 41.74 -8.84 -14.39
CA LEU A 401 40.34 -8.79 -13.98
C LEU A 401 40.22 -8.62 -12.46
N THR A 402 39.33 -7.73 -12.04
CA THR A 402 39.01 -7.52 -10.62
C THR A 402 38.32 -8.75 -10.03
N SER A 403 38.26 -8.85 -8.70
CA SER A 403 37.50 -9.92 -8.02
C SER A 403 36.02 -9.89 -8.43
N ALA A 404 35.40 -8.71 -8.42
CA ALA A 404 34.01 -8.52 -8.83
C ALA A 404 33.76 -8.94 -10.28
N GLN A 405 34.66 -8.59 -11.22
CA GLN A 405 34.55 -9.04 -12.61
C GLN A 405 34.64 -10.57 -12.72
N ARG A 406 35.54 -11.21 -11.97
CA ARG A 406 35.68 -12.68 -11.97
C ARG A 406 34.42 -13.38 -11.44
N GLU A 407 33.81 -12.85 -10.38
CA GLU A 407 32.54 -13.35 -9.83
C GLU A 407 31.41 -13.26 -10.85
N VAL A 408 31.24 -12.07 -11.47
CA VAL A 408 30.22 -11.86 -12.51
C VAL A 408 30.43 -12.76 -13.73
N LEU A 409 31.69 -12.99 -14.13
CA LEU A 409 32.02 -13.89 -15.24
C LEU A 409 31.70 -15.36 -14.93
N ALA A 410 31.97 -15.83 -13.71
CA ALA A 410 31.62 -17.19 -13.29
C ALA A 410 30.09 -17.40 -13.29
N ASP A 411 29.36 -16.38 -12.87
CA ASP A 411 27.91 -16.31 -12.93
C ASP A 411 27.37 -16.39 -14.37
N ILE A 412 27.90 -15.57 -15.27
CA ILE A 412 27.55 -15.57 -16.70
C ILE A 412 27.83 -16.94 -17.33
N GLN A 413 29.01 -17.52 -17.04
CA GLN A 413 29.37 -18.85 -17.52
C GLN A 413 28.35 -19.90 -17.08
N ARG A 414 27.96 -19.89 -15.80
CA ARG A 414 26.95 -20.81 -15.25
C ARG A 414 25.61 -20.65 -15.95
N ASP A 415 25.16 -19.41 -16.14
CA ASP A 415 23.87 -19.11 -16.76
C ASP A 415 23.86 -19.51 -18.25
N MET A 416 24.94 -19.21 -18.98
CA MET A 416 25.10 -19.56 -20.40
C MET A 416 25.16 -21.08 -20.66
N ALA A 417 25.75 -21.85 -19.73
CA ALA A 417 25.79 -23.31 -19.80
C ALA A 417 24.46 -23.99 -19.36
N SER A 418 23.53 -23.24 -18.77
CA SER A 418 22.25 -23.74 -18.30
C SER A 418 21.26 -24.02 -19.45
N THR A 419 20.18 -24.75 -19.14
CA THR A 419 19.06 -25.02 -20.07
C THR A 419 18.04 -23.88 -20.13
N LYS A 420 18.30 -22.76 -19.44
CA LYS A 420 17.41 -21.61 -19.36
C LYS A 420 18.05 -20.40 -20.07
N PRO A 421 17.27 -19.49 -20.66
CA PRO A 421 17.78 -18.22 -21.16
C PRO A 421 18.50 -17.43 -20.05
N MET A 422 19.64 -16.82 -20.37
CA MET A 422 20.34 -15.91 -19.46
C MET A 422 19.78 -14.50 -19.64
N HIS A 423 19.04 -13.99 -18.66
CA HIS A 423 18.57 -12.61 -18.61
C HIS A 423 19.22 -11.91 -17.41
N ARG A 424 20.36 -11.25 -17.66
CA ARG A 424 21.19 -10.65 -16.62
C ARG A 424 21.46 -9.17 -16.91
N LEU A 425 21.28 -8.33 -15.91
CA LEU A 425 21.71 -6.94 -15.93
C LEU A 425 23.06 -6.82 -15.22
N ILE A 426 24.08 -6.33 -15.93
CA ILE A 426 25.38 -6.03 -15.35
C ILE A 426 25.38 -4.56 -14.96
N GLN A 427 25.44 -4.28 -13.65
CA GLN A 427 25.47 -2.92 -13.12
C GLN A 427 26.87 -2.58 -12.60
N GLY A 428 27.34 -1.38 -12.91
CA GLY A 428 28.63 -0.87 -12.42
C GLY A 428 28.92 0.52 -12.95
N ASP A 429 29.80 1.26 -12.27
CA ASP A 429 30.14 2.64 -12.60
C ASP A 429 30.83 2.78 -13.96
N VAL A 430 30.90 4.01 -14.49
CA VAL A 430 31.68 4.30 -15.70
C VAL A 430 33.14 3.91 -15.45
N GLY A 431 33.75 3.16 -16.36
CA GLY A 431 35.13 2.66 -16.20
C GLY A 431 35.28 1.34 -15.43
N SER A 432 34.22 0.77 -14.84
CA SER A 432 34.29 -0.52 -14.12
C SER A 432 34.54 -1.77 -15.00
N GLY A 433 34.72 -1.60 -16.31
CA GLY A 433 35.01 -2.69 -17.24
C GLY A 433 33.79 -3.54 -17.65
N LYS A 434 32.57 -2.98 -17.63
CA LYS A 434 31.35 -3.70 -18.11
C LYS A 434 31.53 -4.30 -19.52
N THR A 435 32.24 -3.59 -20.40
CA THR A 435 32.53 -4.03 -21.77
C THR A 435 33.35 -5.32 -21.81
N VAL A 436 34.32 -5.52 -20.91
CA VAL A 436 35.13 -6.76 -20.90
C VAL A 436 34.29 -7.96 -20.45
N VAL A 437 33.32 -7.73 -19.56
CA VAL A 437 32.37 -8.77 -19.13
C VAL A 437 31.45 -9.18 -20.29
N ALA A 438 30.94 -8.21 -21.05
CA ALA A 438 30.16 -8.48 -22.25
C ALA A 438 30.97 -9.22 -23.31
N LEU A 439 32.23 -8.81 -23.55
CA LEU A 439 33.15 -9.48 -24.48
C LEU A 439 33.36 -10.96 -24.14
N HIS A 440 33.54 -11.29 -22.86
CA HIS A 440 33.67 -12.69 -22.43
C HIS A 440 32.42 -13.50 -22.78
N ALA A 441 31.22 -12.95 -22.57
CA ALA A 441 29.97 -13.62 -22.94
C ALA A 441 29.89 -13.86 -24.46
N MET A 442 30.27 -12.86 -25.28
CA MET A 442 30.32 -12.98 -26.73
C MET A 442 31.28 -14.09 -27.18
N VAL A 443 32.49 -14.15 -26.60
CA VAL A 443 33.51 -15.17 -26.92
C VAL A 443 33.04 -16.57 -26.54
N ILE A 444 32.30 -16.74 -25.44
CA ILE A 444 31.69 -18.03 -25.08
C ILE A 444 30.67 -18.47 -26.14
N ALA A 445 29.83 -17.54 -26.62
CA ALA A 445 28.83 -17.82 -27.64
C ALA A 445 29.47 -18.18 -28.99
N CYS A 446 30.40 -17.36 -29.48
CA CYS A 446 31.15 -17.60 -30.71
C CYS A 446 31.98 -18.87 -30.64
N GLY A 447 32.68 -19.10 -29.53
CA GLY A 447 33.45 -20.33 -29.29
C GLY A 447 32.59 -21.60 -29.28
N SER A 448 31.30 -21.48 -29.00
CA SER A 448 30.33 -22.58 -29.06
C SER A 448 29.68 -22.77 -30.44
N GLY A 449 30.07 -22.00 -31.46
CA GLY A 449 29.53 -22.09 -32.82
C GLY A 449 28.28 -21.25 -33.07
N TYR A 450 27.96 -20.29 -32.20
CA TYR A 450 26.82 -19.39 -32.35
C TYR A 450 27.29 -17.96 -32.65
N GLN A 451 26.36 -17.08 -33.01
CA GLN A 451 26.64 -15.66 -33.20
C GLN A 451 26.34 -14.87 -31.92
N ALA A 452 27.05 -13.77 -31.73
CA ALA A 452 26.77 -12.79 -30.69
C ALA A 452 26.51 -11.42 -31.33
N ALA A 453 25.51 -10.70 -30.81
CA ALA A 453 25.21 -9.33 -31.22
C ALA A 453 25.40 -8.39 -30.03
N LEU A 454 26.12 -7.28 -30.27
CA LEU A 454 26.26 -6.18 -29.32
C LEU A 454 25.43 -5.00 -29.83
N MET A 455 24.43 -4.58 -29.05
CA MET A 455 23.59 -3.43 -29.39
C MET A 455 24.07 -2.20 -28.62
N ALA A 456 24.18 -1.07 -29.31
CA ALA A 456 24.54 0.23 -28.73
C ALA A 456 23.46 1.28 -29.10
N PRO A 457 23.23 2.29 -28.26
CA PRO A 457 22.15 3.26 -28.47
C PRO A 457 22.47 4.30 -29.56
N THR A 458 23.74 4.44 -29.96
CA THR A 458 24.18 5.37 -31.00
C THR A 458 25.27 4.76 -31.87
N GLU A 459 25.37 5.23 -33.12
CA GLU A 459 26.39 4.81 -34.08
C GLU A 459 27.81 5.04 -33.56
N ILE A 460 28.07 6.20 -32.93
CA ILE A 460 29.37 6.54 -32.37
C ILE A 460 29.80 5.53 -31.29
N LEU A 461 28.88 5.13 -30.39
CA LEU A 461 29.19 4.12 -29.38
C LEU A 461 29.39 2.73 -30.00
N ALA A 462 28.63 2.39 -31.04
CA ALA A 462 28.80 1.15 -31.78
C ALA A 462 30.19 1.08 -32.43
N GLU A 463 30.63 2.15 -33.09
CA GLU A 463 31.96 2.26 -33.71
C GLU A 463 33.08 2.18 -32.67
N GLN A 464 32.93 2.87 -31.54
CA GLN A 464 33.88 2.78 -30.42
C GLN A 464 34.01 1.36 -29.88
N HIS A 465 32.89 0.66 -29.68
CA HIS A 465 32.90 -0.73 -29.27
C HIS A 465 33.54 -1.62 -30.33
N PHE A 466 33.22 -1.43 -31.60
CA PHE A 466 33.80 -2.19 -32.70
C PHE A 466 35.34 -2.06 -32.75
N LEU A 467 35.87 -0.84 -32.76
CA LEU A 467 37.31 -0.59 -32.81
C LEU A 467 38.04 -1.18 -31.58
N SER A 468 37.45 -1.01 -30.39
CA SER A 468 38.03 -1.52 -29.14
C SER A 468 37.98 -3.05 -29.04
N LEU A 469 36.92 -3.70 -29.51
CA LEU A 469 36.78 -5.14 -29.42
C LEU A 469 37.57 -5.85 -30.52
N ARG A 470 37.63 -5.26 -31.72
CA ARG A 470 38.37 -5.81 -32.86
C ARG A 470 39.85 -6.03 -32.53
N SER A 471 40.51 -5.04 -31.94
CA SER A 471 41.92 -5.15 -31.57
C SER A 471 42.20 -6.27 -30.55
N LEU A 472 41.25 -6.56 -29.66
CA LEU A 472 41.33 -7.65 -28.67
C LEU A 472 41.01 -9.01 -29.28
N LEU A 473 40.09 -9.07 -30.25
CA LEU A 473 39.60 -10.33 -30.85
C LEU A 473 40.49 -10.86 -31.97
N GLU A 474 41.15 -9.98 -32.75
CA GLU A 474 42.06 -10.38 -33.85
C GLU A 474 43.16 -11.35 -33.37
N GLY A 475 43.66 -11.17 -32.14
CA GLY A 475 44.71 -12.01 -31.55
C GLY A 475 44.26 -13.41 -31.09
N ILE A 476 42.95 -13.66 -31.01
CA ILE A 476 42.40 -14.92 -30.48
C ILE A 476 41.65 -15.77 -31.51
N GLY A 477 41.47 -15.26 -32.74
CA GLY A 477 40.89 -15.99 -33.87
C GLY A 477 39.39 -16.25 -33.74
N VAL A 478 38.65 -15.30 -33.15
CA VAL A 478 37.19 -15.33 -32.92
C VAL A 478 36.49 -14.28 -33.76
#